data_AF-A0AAW1SNL3-F1
#
_entry.id   AF-A0AAW1SNL3-F1
#
_cell.length_a   1.000
_cell.length_b   1.000
_cell.length_c   1.000
_cell.angle_alpha   90.00
_cell.angle_beta   90.00
_cell.angle_gamma   90.00
#
_symmetry.space_group_name_H-M   'P 1'
#
loop_
_entity.id
_entity.type
_entity.pdbx_description
1 polymer ?
#
loop_
_entity_poly.entity_id
_entity_poly.type
_entity_poly.pdbx_seq_one_letter_code
_entity_poly.pdbx_strand_id
1 'polypeptide(L)'
;GHTPRQRYVPFAAVRHLQPEDFVAMLAEDLQVAGVVVGENYRFGYKARGDAKLLQELGQQHGISVAITELLGAGVPGRVGEVSSSRIRRLLGQGRLKRVEELLGRRYRLMARIPPEHMAVTASGQVSVPSSCFSNQPPAAQQYKVDLSIFSTAGGEHAHRGVMMDLMPDNCALLELPHATDLQSSAGLILSVDF
;
A
#
# COMPACT_ATOMS: atom_id res chain seq x y z
N GLY A 1 25.58 -6.57 2.65
CA GLY A 1 24.17 -6.96 2.64
C GLY A 1 23.60 -6.68 1.26
N HIS A 2 22.82 -7.58 0.69
CA HIS A 2 22.17 -7.32 -0.59
C HIS A 2 21.01 -6.35 -0.37
N THR A 3 21.16 -5.10 -0.81
CA THR A 3 20.02 -4.17 -0.86
C THR A 3 19.10 -4.62 -1.99
N PRO A 4 17.83 -4.95 -1.71
CA PRO A 4 16.89 -5.33 -2.75
C PRO A 4 16.73 -4.17 -3.75
N ARG A 5 16.78 -4.47 -5.04
CA ARG A 5 16.48 -3.51 -6.10
C ARG A 5 15.03 -3.69 -6.51
N GLN A 6 14.27 -2.61 -6.49
CA GLN A 6 12.91 -2.59 -7.01
C GLN A 6 12.94 -2.21 -8.49
N ARG A 7 12.23 -2.98 -9.33
CA ARG A 7 12.00 -2.66 -10.73
C ARG A 7 10.49 -2.52 -10.97
N TYR A 8 10.09 -1.44 -11.62
CA TYR A 8 8.70 -1.21 -11.99
C TYR A 8 8.50 -1.59 -13.45
N VAL A 9 7.48 -2.42 -13.71
CA VAL A 9 7.05 -2.77 -15.06
C VAL A 9 5.64 -2.23 -15.25
N PRO A 10 5.42 -1.24 -16.14
CA PRO A 10 4.09 -0.72 -16.39
C PRO A 10 3.15 -1.81 -16.88
N PHE A 11 1.96 -1.93 -16.29
CA PHE A 11 1.01 -2.97 -16.69
C PHE A 11 0.65 -2.91 -18.18
N ALA A 12 0.58 -1.71 -18.76
CA ALA A 12 0.34 -1.52 -20.20
C ALA A 12 1.38 -2.21 -21.09
N ALA A 13 2.63 -2.31 -20.63
CA ALA A 13 3.72 -2.95 -21.36
C ALA A 13 3.61 -4.49 -21.38
N VAL A 14 2.90 -5.09 -20.43
CA VAL A 14 2.84 -6.56 -20.28
C VAL A 14 1.45 -7.17 -20.44
N ARG A 15 0.38 -6.36 -20.34
CA ARG A 15 -1.02 -6.84 -20.33
C ARG A 15 -1.47 -7.62 -21.58
N HIS A 16 -0.73 -7.52 -22.67
CA HIS A 16 -1.05 -8.12 -23.97
C HIS A 16 -0.26 -9.40 -24.25
N LEU A 17 0.79 -9.67 -23.47
CA LEU A 17 1.67 -10.83 -23.64
C LEU A 17 0.91 -12.13 -23.35
N GLN A 18 1.06 -13.17 -24.17
CA GLN A 18 0.60 -14.50 -23.75
C GLN A 18 1.45 -14.99 -22.56
N PRO A 19 0.99 -16.00 -21.80
CA PRO A 19 1.76 -16.54 -20.69
C PRO A 19 3.21 -16.90 -21.07
N GLU A 20 3.42 -17.51 -22.23
CA GLU A 20 4.72 -17.91 -22.75
C GLU A 20 5.63 -16.70 -22.98
N ASP A 21 5.13 -15.68 -23.69
CA ASP A 21 5.88 -14.45 -23.96
C ASP A 21 6.22 -13.69 -22.67
N PHE A 22 5.31 -13.72 -21.69
CA PHE A 22 5.55 -13.09 -20.39
C PHE A 22 6.71 -13.77 -19.66
N VAL A 23 6.76 -15.10 -19.66
CA VAL A 23 7.85 -15.85 -19.00
C VAL A 23 9.17 -15.70 -19.75
N ALA A 24 9.14 -15.69 -21.09
CA ALA A 24 10.31 -15.38 -21.91
C ALA A 24 10.89 -13.99 -21.58
N MET A 25 10.04 -12.96 -21.47
CA MET A 25 10.46 -11.61 -21.05
C MET A 25 11.07 -11.61 -19.63
N LEU A 26 10.55 -12.39 -18.69
CA LEU A 26 11.17 -12.53 -17.36
C LEU A 26 12.59 -13.11 -17.46
N ALA A 27 12.80 -14.11 -18.32
CA ALA A 27 14.08 -14.77 -18.49
C ALA A 27 15.09 -13.92 -19.27
N GLU A 28 14.66 -13.31 -20.37
CA GLU A 28 15.54 -12.67 -21.36
C GLU A 28 15.77 -11.20 -21.04
N ASP A 29 14.70 -10.43 -20.81
CA ASP A 29 14.78 -8.97 -20.63
C ASP A 29 15.09 -8.59 -19.18
N LEU A 30 14.54 -9.35 -18.23
CA LEU A 30 14.72 -9.09 -16.80
C LEU A 30 15.79 -9.98 -16.15
N GLN A 31 16.25 -11.03 -16.84
CA GLN A 31 17.27 -11.96 -16.36
C GLN A 31 16.93 -12.56 -14.98
N VAL A 32 15.65 -12.89 -14.78
CA VAL A 32 15.14 -13.44 -13.53
C VAL A 32 15.62 -14.89 -13.38
N ALA A 33 16.36 -15.18 -12.32
CA ALA A 33 16.79 -16.55 -12.00
C ALA A 33 15.77 -17.33 -11.16
N GLY A 34 14.88 -16.63 -10.44
CA GLY A 34 13.86 -17.27 -9.62
C GLY A 34 12.69 -16.37 -9.28
N VAL A 35 11.52 -16.98 -9.09
CA VAL A 35 10.24 -16.33 -8.85
C VAL A 35 9.57 -16.98 -7.65
N VAL A 36 9.02 -16.16 -6.76
CA VAL A 36 8.17 -16.59 -5.65
C VAL A 36 6.80 -15.95 -5.82
N VAL A 37 5.74 -16.76 -5.87
CA VAL A 37 4.36 -16.28 -6.05
C VAL A 37 3.40 -17.02 -5.11
N GLY A 38 2.27 -16.39 -4.79
CA GLY A 38 1.15 -17.07 -4.12
C GLY A 38 0.43 -18.05 -5.05
N GLU A 39 -0.22 -19.07 -4.49
CA GLU A 39 -1.02 -20.05 -5.25
C GLU A 39 -2.14 -19.43 -6.10
N ASN A 40 -2.65 -18.25 -5.71
CA ASN A 40 -3.69 -17.52 -6.42
C ASN A 40 -3.15 -16.57 -7.52
N TYR A 41 -1.85 -16.60 -7.80
CA TYR A 41 -1.24 -15.74 -8.80
C TYR A 41 -1.76 -16.04 -10.22
N ARG A 42 -2.05 -14.97 -10.97
CA ARG A 42 -2.48 -15.03 -12.37
C ARG A 42 -1.68 -14.05 -13.22
N PHE A 43 -1.36 -14.44 -14.44
CA PHE A 43 -0.56 -13.64 -15.36
C PHE A 43 -0.92 -13.89 -16.83
N GLY A 44 -0.24 -13.18 -17.73
CA GLY A 44 -0.48 -13.25 -19.18
C GLY A 44 -1.82 -12.63 -19.60
N TYR A 45 -2.05 -12.62 -20.90
CA TYR A 45 -3.19 -11.97 -21.52
C TYR A 45 -4.49 -12.54 -20.96
N LYS A 46 -5.36 -11.65 -20.48
CA LYS A 46 -6.62 -12.01 -19.80
C LYS A 46 -6.45 -12.98 -18.63
N ALA A 47 -5.33 -12.88 -17.91
CA ALA A 47 -5.03 -13.71 -16.74
C ALA A 47 -5.07 -15.22 -17.05
N ARG A 48 -4.71 -15.63 -18.27
CA ARG A 48 -4.77 -17.03 -18.73
C ARG A 48 -3.82 -17.95 -17.99
N GLY A 49 -2.65 -17.45 -17.57
CA GLY A 49 -1.69 -18.23 -16.80
C GLY A 49 -1.96 -18.20 -15.30
N ASP A 50 -1.56 -19.26 -14.60
CA ASP A 50 -1.58 -19.39 -13.15
C ASP A 50 -0.23 -19.83 -12.58
N ALA A 51 -0.12 -19.90 -11.25
CA ALA A 51 1.10 -20.28 -10.56
C ALA A 51 1.70 -21.61 -11.05
N LYS A 52 0.87 -22.59 -11.44
CA LYS A 52 1.35 -23.89 -11.96
C LYS A 52 1.93 -23.73 -13.37
N LEU A 53 1.21 -23.05 -14.26
CA LEU A 53 1.73 -22.76 -15.60
C LEU A 53 3.02 -21.94 -15.54
N LEU A 54 3.13 -21.00 -14.59
CA LEU A 54 4.37 -20.24 -14.37
C LEU A 54 5.52 -21.16 -13.99
N GLN A 55 5.28 -22.16 -13.14
CA GLN A 55 6.30 -23.13 -12.75
C GLN A 55 6.74 -24.01 -13.94
N GLU A 56 5.79 -24.48 -14.75
CA GLU A 56 6.06 -25.26 -15.96
C GLU A 56 6.88 -24.48 -17.00
N LEU A 57 6.43 -23.27 -17.35
CA LEU A 57 7.13 -22.40 -18.30
C LEU A 57 8.46 -21.91 -17.72
N GLY A 58 8.50 -21.56 -16.43
CA GLY A 58 9.71 -21.12 -15.76
C GLY A 58 10.83 -22.16 -15.86
N GLN A 59 10.50 -23.45 -15.65
CA GLN A 59 11.46 -24.54 -15.78
C GLN A 59 12.06 -24.63 -17.20
N GLN A 60 11.27 -24.39 -18.24
CA GLN A 60 11.74 -24.38 -19.64
C GLN A 60 12.71 -23.24 -19.92
N HIS A 61 12.56 -22.12 -19.21
CA HIS A 61 13.42 -20.92 -19.34
C HIS A 61 14.53 -20.84 -18.27
N GLY A 62 14.76 -21.90 -17.49
CA GLY A 62 15.80 -21.91 -16.44
C GLY A 62 15.47 -21.07 -15.21
N ILE A 63 14.19 -20.70 -15.01
CA ILE A 63 13.69 -19.96 -13.86
C ILE A 63 13.19 -20.94 -12.79
N SER A 64 13.71 -20.82 -11.56
CA SER A 64 13.18 -21.56 -10.42
C SER A 64 11.92 -20.90 -9.87
N VAL A 65 10.80 -21.64 -9.76
CA VAL A 65 9.53 -21.07 -9.28
C VAL A 65 9.07 -21.75 -7.98
N ALA A 66 8.93 -20.96 -6.93
CA ALA A 66 8.36 -21.37 -5.64
C ALA A 66 6.94 -20.83 -5.48
N ILE A 67 5.98 -21.74 -5.27
CA ILE A 67 4.58 -21.38 -5.02
C ILE A 67 4.34 -21.44 -3.50
N THR A 68 3.82 -20.35 -2.94
CA THR A 68 3.50 -20.25 -1.51
C THR A 68 2.00 -20.34 -1.28
N GLU A 69 1.61 -21.06 -0.23
CA GLU A 69 0.22 -21.14 0.23
C GLU A 69 -0.29 -19.77 0.74
N LEU A 70 -1.60 -19.55 0.68
CA LEU A 70 -2.20 -18.36 1.27
C LEU A 70 -2.14 -18.39 2.80
N LEU A 71 -1.58 -17.33 3.38
CA LEU A 71 -1.44 -17.20 4.83
C LEU A 71 -2.82 -17.24 5.53
N GLY A 72 -2.99 -18.22 6.41
CA GLY A 72 -4.19 -18.38 7.24
C GLY A 72 -5.38 -19.04 6.55
N ALA A 73 -5.21 -19.54 5.32
CA ALA A 73 -6.22 -20.36 4.66
C ALA A 73 -6.40 -21.70 5.41
N GLY A 74 -7.64 -22.08 5.71
CA GLY A 74 -7.97 -23.41 6.24
C GLY A 74 -7.54 -23.74 7.67
N VAL A 75 -7.03 -22.79 8.47
CA VAL A 75 -6.61 -23.05 9.87
C VAL A 75 -7.69 -22.59 10.87
N PRO A 76 -8.42 -23.51 11.54
CA PRO A 76 -9.34 -23.17 12.61
C PRO A 76 -8.61 -22.46 13.76
N GLY A 77 -9.18 -21.37 14.28
CA GLY A 77 -8.60 -20.62 15.40
C GLY A 77 -7.54 -19.56 15.04
N ARG A 78 -7.17 -19.40 13.76
CA ARG A 78 -6.35 -18.26 13.30
C ARG A 78 -7.22 -17.09 12.83
N VAL A 79 -6.57 -15.95 12.60
CA VAL A 79 -7.20 -14.70 12.12
C VAL A 79 -7.94 -14.89 10.77
N GLY A 80 -7.75 -16.03 10.10
CA GLY A 80 -8.31 -16.42 8.80
C GLY A 80 -7.45 -15.89 7.65
N GLU A 81 -7.81 -16.20 6.41
CA GLU A 81 -7.04 -15.80 5.21
C GLU A 81 -6.69 -14.31 5.19
N VAL A 82 -5.41 -14.01 4.99
CA VAL A 82 -4.89 -12.65 4.83
C VAL A 82 -4.94 -12.29 3.34
N SER A 83 -5.87 -11.41 2.97
CA SER A 83 -6.00 -10.91 1.59
C SER A 83 -6.28 -9.42 1.54
N SER A 84 -5.81 -8.74 0.50
CA SER A 84 -6.03 -7.30 0.33
C SER A 84 -7.52 -6.95 0.27
N SER A 85 -8.35 -7.78 -0.35
CA SER A 85 -9.81 -7.55 -0.38
C SER A 85 -10.43 -7.59 1.01
N ARG A 86 -10.00 -8.51 1.86
CA ARG A 86 -10.47 -8.59 3.25
C ARG A 86 -10.01 -7.39 4.08
N ILE A 87 -8.73 -7.01 3.96
CA ILE A 87 -8.18 -5.83 4.65
C ILE A 87 -8.93 -4.57 4.24
N ARG A 88 -9.11 -4.33 2.93
CA ARG A 88 -9.85 -3.16 2.41
C ARG A 88 -11.30 -3.10 2.91
N ARG A 89 -11.98 -4.26 2.98
CA ARG A 89 -13.33 -4.35 3.55
C ARG A 89 -13.35 -4.00 5.04
N LEU A 90 -12.39 -4.51 5.82
CA LEU A 90 -12.32 -4.24 7.25
C LEU A 90 -11.96 -2.77 7.55
N LEU A 91 -11.08 -2.17 6.74
CA LEU A 91 -10.77 -0.73 6.80
C LEU A 91 -12.03 0.11 6.59
N GLY A 92 -12.79 -0.17 5.53
CA GLY A 92 -14.06 0.51 5.26
C GLY A 92 -15.17 0.26 6.31
N GLN A 93 -14.97 -0.71 7.21
CA GLN A 93 -15.84 -0.99 8.35
C GLN A 93 -15.31 -0.42 9.68
N GLY A 94 -14.18 0.30 9.65
CA GLY A 94 -13.54 0.85 10.86
C GLY A 94 -12.92 -0.21 11.78
N ARG A 95 -12.77 -1.46 11.32
CA ARG A 95 -12.31 -2.60 12.14
C ARG A 95 -10.78 -2.66 12.23
N LEU A 96 -10.15 -1.59 12.69
CA LEU A 96 -8.69 -1.42 12.72
C LEU A 96 -7.95 -2.52 13.51
N LYS A 97 -8.47 -2.93 14.67
CA LYS A 97 -7.86 -4.04 15.44
C LYS A 97 -7.72 -5.32 14.61
N ARG A 98 -8.76 -5.66 13.83
CA ARG A 98 -8.73 -6.85 12.97
C ARG A 98 -7.80 -6.67 11.77
N VAL A 99 -7.65 -5.44 11.28
CA VAL A 99 -6.68 -5.11 10.22
C VAL A 99 -5.25 -5.29 10.76
N GLU A 100 -4.97 -4.80 11.97
CA GLU A 100 -3.68 -4.95 12.62
C GLU A 100 -3.31 -6.42 12.85
N GLU A 101 -4.26 -7.23 13.34
CA GLU A 101 -4.05 -8.68 13.51
C GLU A 101 -3.71 -9.39 12.18
N LEU A 102 -4.29 -8.95 11.06
CA LEU A 102 -4.01 -9.52 9.74
C LEU A 102 -2.69 -9.02 9.14
N LEU A 103 -2.31 -7.77 9.42
CA LEU A 103 -1.08 -7.15 8.93
C LEU A 103 0.16 -7.46 9.79
N GLY A 104 -0.05 -7.85 11.05
CA GLY A 104 1.01 -8.00 12.05
C GLY A 104 1.61 -6.66 12.51
N ARG A 105 0.95 -5.54 12.23
CA ARG A 105 1.38 -4.17 12.59
C ARG A 105 0.20 -3.21 12.55
N ARG A 106 0.33 -2.06 13.23
CA ARG A 106 -0.61 -0.95 13.12
C ARG A 106 -0.83 -0.53 11.66
N TYR A 107 -2.05 -0.09 11.37
CA TYR A 107 -2.36 0.43 10.04
C TYR A 107 -1.71 1.79 9.86
N ARG A 108 -1.02 1.97 8.73
CA ARG A 108 -0.38 3.23 8.36
C ARG A 108 -1.04 3.82 7.14
N LEU A 109 -1.59 5.03 7.25
CA LEU A 109 -2.03 5.83 6.12
C LEU A 109 -0.91 6.79 5.72
N MET A 110 -0.57 6.78 4.43
CA MET A 110 0.42 7.69 3.86
C MET A 110 -0.30 8.75 3.03
N ALA A 111 0.05 10.02 3.22
CA ALA A 111 -0.45 11.10 2.39
C ALA A 111 0.72 11.92 1.82
N ARG A 112 0.59 12.39 0.58
CA ARG A 112 1.47 13.40 0.01
C ARG A 112 0.62 14.61 -0.34
N ILE A 113 0.90 15.73 0.30
CA ILE A 113 0.18 16.99 0.13
C ILE A 113 1.08 17.93 -0.67
N PRO A 114 0.79 18.16 -1.96
CA PRO A 114 1.45 19.20 -2.72
C PRO A 114 1.22 20.59 -2.10
N PRO A 115 2.13 21.56 -2.28
CA PRO A 115 1.96 22.92 -1.76
C PRO A 115 0.60 23.54 -2.12
N GLU A 116 0.12 23.33 -3.33
CA GLU A 116 -1.15 23.86 -3.84
C GLU A 116 -2.39 23.27 -3.16
N HIS A 117 -2.25 22.13 -2.49
CA HIS A 117 -3.33 21.48 -1.73
C HIS A 117 -3.19 21.72 -0.23
N MET A 118 -2.16 22.46 0.23
CA MET A 118 -2.04 22.81 1.64
C MET A 118 -3.10 23.83 2.02
N ALA A 119 -4.05 23.39 2.83
CA ALA A 119 -5.07 24.27 3.40
C ALA A 119 -5.09 24.11 4.92
N VAL A 120 -4.93 25.22 5.63
CA VAL A 120 -5.13 25.33 7.07
C VAL A 120 -6.46 26.04 7.30
N THR A 121 -7.35 25.44 8.08
CA THR A 121 -8.65 26.04 8.43
C THR A 121 -8.45 27.24 9.35
N ALA A 122 -9.48 28.08 9.50
CA ALA A 122 -9.47 29.19 10.46
C ALA A 122 -9.27 28.73 11.92
N SER A 123 -9.61 27.47 12.23
CA SER A 123 -9.39 26.82 13.53
C SER A 123 -7.99 26.22 13.69
N GLY A 124 -7.11 26.35 12.69
CA GLY A 124 -5.75 25.81 12.74
C GLY A 124 -5.64 24.32 12.41
N GLN A 125 -6.66 23.71 11.80
CA GLN A 125 -6.62 22.31 11.36
C GLN A 125 -6.04 22.21 9.95
N VAL A 126 -5.32 21.13 9.66
CA VAL A 126 -4.83 20.85 8.30
C VAL A 126 -5.83 19.96 7.58
N SER A 127 -6.32 20.42 6.43
CA SER A 127 -7.16 19.61 5.55
C SER A 127 -6.29 18.76 4.62
N VAL A 128 -6.62 17.47 4.53
CA VAL A 128 -5.96 16.51 3.65
C VAL A 128 -7.01 15.96 2.69
N PRO A 129 -7.01 16.39 1.42
CA PRO A 129 -7.91 15.84 0.42
C PRO A 129 -7.70 14.34 0.22
N SER A 130 -8.77 13.61 -0.09
CA SER A 130 -8.71 12.17 -0.36
C SER A 130 -7.74 11.80 -1.49
N SER A 131 -7.56 12.69 -2.47
CA SER A 131 -6.60 12.55 -3.58
C SER A 131 -5.14 12.56 -3.14
N CYS A 132 -4.84 13.04 -1.93
CA CYS A 132 -3.49 13.06 -1.38
C CYS A 132 -3.10 11.72 -0.74
N PHE A 133 -4.04 10.80 -0.51
CA PHE A 133 -3.74 9.51 0.11
C PHE A 133 -3.12 8.51 -0.86
N SER A 134 -2.04 7.87 -0.43
CA SER A 134 -1.35 6.82 -1.18
C SER A 134 -1.99 5.43 -1.01
N ASN A 135 -2.84 5.28 0.00
CA ASN A 135 -3.53 4.05 0.35
C ASN A 135 -4.89 4.33 0.98
N GLN A 136 -5.74 3.31 1.10
CA GLN A 136 -7.14 3.46 1.54
C GLN A 136 -7.22 3.96 3.00
N PRO A 137 -7.85 5.11 3.31
CA PRO A 137 -8.14 5.48 4.69
C PRO A 137 -9.16 4.52 5.33
N PRO A 138 -9.14 4.33 6.66
CA PRO A 138 -10.21 3.62 7.35
C PRO A 138 -11.54 4.39 7.28
N ALA A 139 -12.61 3.78 7.79
CA ALA A 139 -13.95 4.35 7.76
C ALA A 139 -14.02 5.78 8.33
N ALA A 140 -14.97 6.57 7.85
CA ALA A 140 -15.21 7.91 8.35
C ALA A 140 -15.60 7.90 9.83
N GLN A 141 -14.75 8.49 10.66
CA GLN A 141 -14.93 8.71 12.10
C GLN A 141 -13.71 9.51 12.62
N GLN A 142 -13.76 9.87 13.89
CA GLN A 142 -12.61 10.42 14.59
C GLN A 142 -11.66 9.32 15.06
N TYR A 143 -10.37 9.61 14.94
CA TYR A 143 -9.25 8.77 15.36
C TYR A 143 -8.26 9.58 16.17
N LYS A 144 -7.63 8.92 17.14
CA LYS A 144 -6.44 9.42 17.82
C LYS A 144 -5.23 8.71 17.26
N VAL A 145 -4.36 9.43 16.58
CA VAL A 145 -3.29 8.86 15.74
C VAL A 145 -1.90 9.35 16.15
N ASP A 146 -0.88 8.57 15.83
CA ASP A 146 0.51 9.02 15.85
C ASP A 146 0.87 9.51 14.44
N LEU A 147 1.34 10.76 14.34
CA LEU A 147 1.59 11.43 13.07
C LEU A 147 3.07 11.79 12.93
N SER A 148 3.69 11.39 11.82
CA SER A 148 4.97 11.93 11.37
C SER A 148 4.77 12.78 10.12
N ILE A 149 5.31 13.98 10.13
CA ILE A 149 5.28 14.96 9.06
C ILE A 149 6.69 15.14 8.52
N PHE A 150 6.86 14.96 7.22
CA PHE A 150 8.13 15.17 6.53
C PHE A 150 7.96 16.29 5.52
N SER A 151 8.85 17.28 5.59
CA SER A 151 8.96 18.28 4.53
C SER A 151 9.72 17.70 3.35
N THR A 152 9.22 17.92 2.13
CA THR A 152 9.96 17.53 0.91
C THR A 152 11.26 18.32 0.71
N ALA A 153 11.44 19.45 1.40
CA ALA A 153 12.69 20.19 1.46
C ALA A 153 13.63 19.72 2.59
N GLY A 154 13.22 18.74 3.39
CA GLY A 154 13.96 18.22 4.56
C GLY A 154 13.36 18.68 5.89
N GLY A 155 13.47 17.82 6.90
CA GLY A 155 12.89 18.01 8.24
C GLY A 155 11.80 16.99 8.55
N GLU A 156 11.77 16.52 9.80
CA GLU A 156 10.78 15.57 10.33
C GLU A 156 10.23 16.07 11.65
N HIS A 157 8.91 16.06 11.80
CA HIS A 157 8.20 16.39 13.04
C HIS A 157 7.24 15.25 13.38
N ALA A 158 7.31 14.76 14.62
CA ALA A 158 6.48 13.68 15.11
C ALA A 158 5.56 14.17 16.23
N HIS A 159 4.28 13.84 16.13
CA HIS A 159 3.23 14.22 17.07
C HIS A 159 2.46 12.97 17.50
N ARG A 160 2.24 12.81 18.80
CA ARG A 160 1.49 11.66 19.33
C ARG A 160 0.10 12.06 19.74
N GLY A 161 -0.85 11.17 19.48
CA GLY A 161 -2.24 11.34 19.89
C GLY A 161 -2.94 12.55 19.25
N VAL A 162 -2.58 12.86 18.01
CA VAL A 162 -3.24 13.88 17.17
C VAL A 162 -4.67 13.42 16.90
N MET A 163 -5.63 14.34 16.99
CA MET A 163 -7.00 14.07 16.56
C MET A 163 -7.10 14.21 15.06
N MET A 164 -7.61 13.17 14.42
CA MET A 164 -7.88 13.11 12.99
C MET A 164 -9.35 12.81 12.78
N ASP A 165 -10.06 13.70 12.09
CA ASP A 165 -11.43 13.44 11.63
C ASP A 165 -11.39 12.98 10.18
N LEU A 166 -11.84 11.74 9.92
CA LEU A 166 -12.03 11.22 8.57
C LEU A 166 -13.48 11.40 8.15
N MET A 167 -13.70 12.13 7.07
CA MET A 167 -15.01 12.50 6.55
C MET A 167 -15.55 11.44 5.58
N PRO A 168 -16.87 11.39 5.31
CA PRO A 168 -17.47 10.42 4.39
C PRO A 168 -16.95 10.45 2.94
N ASP A 169 -16.41 11.59 2.50
CA ASP A 169 -15.76 11.78 1.20
C ASP A 169 -14.27 11.36 1.20
N ASN A 170 -13.80 10.78 2.31
CA ASN A 170 -12.41 10.45 2.59
C ASN A 170 -11.47 11.66 2.65
N CYS A 171 -11.96 12.88 2.85
CA CYS A 171 -11.10 13.97 3.26
C CYS A 171 -10.77 13.82 4.77
N ALA A 172 -9.62 14.31 5.20
CA ALA A 172 -9.28 14.36 6.62
C ALA A 172 -9.05 15.77 7.12
N LEU A 173 -9.36 15.98 8.41
CA LEU A 173 -8.96 17.15 9.18
C LEU A 173 -8.05 16.72 10.31
N LEU A 174 -6.86 17.30 10.38
CA LEU A 174 -5.85 17.02 11.41
C LEU A 174 -5.73 18.22 12.37
N GLU A 175 -5.89 17.96 13.65
CA GLU A 175 -5.65 18.96 14.72
C GLU A 175 -4.16 19.02 15.06
N LEU A 176 -3.42 19.88 14.37
CA LEU A 176 -1.98 20.04 14.60
C LEU A 176 -1.71 21.21 15.55
N PRO A 177 -0.97 20.97 16.65
CA PRO A 177 -0.39 22.07 17.42
C PRO A 177 0.55 22.87 16.50
N HIS A 178 0.36 24.19 16.41
CA HIS A 178 1.20 25.08 15.59
C HIS A 178 1.16 24.81 14.08
N ALA A 179 -0.02 24.46 13.54
CA ALA A 179 -0.21 24.24 12.09
C ALA A 179 0.23 25.42 11.20
N THR A 180 0.26 26.64 11.74
CA THR A 180 0.75 27.84 11.05
C THR A 180 2.22 27.73 10.62
N ASP A 181 3.03 26.96 11.34
CA ASP A 181 4.47 26.80 11.05
C ASP A 181 4.72 25.81 9.90
N LEU A 182 3.68 25.06 9.49
CA LEU A 182 3.73 24.13 8.37
C LEU A 182 3.49 24.81 7.02
N GLN A 183 3.29 26.13 6.96
CA GLN A 183 3.22 26.89 5.72
C GLN A 183 4.58 26.92 5.01
N SER A 184 4.92 25.79 4.39
CA SER A 184 6.11 25.63 3.56
C SER A 184 5.75 25.87 2.09
N SER A 185 6.67 26.47 1.34
CA SER A 185 6.63 26.44 -0.12
C SER A 185 6.88 25.03 -0.68
N ALA A 186 7.25 24.07 0.17
CA ALA A 186 7.50 22.68 -0.16
C ALA A 186 6.32 21.80 0.27
N GLY A 187 6.05 20.73 -0.49
CA GLY A 187 4.98 19.80 -0.15
C GLY A 187 5.30 19.00 1.12
N LEU A 188 4.26 18.42 1.73
CA LEU A 188 4.38 17.55 2.90
C LEU A 188 4.15 16.08 2.55
N ILE A 189 4.82 15.21 3.28
CA ILE A 189 4.51 13.79 3.34
C ILE A 189 4.06 13.49 4.77
N LEU A 190 2.88 12.90 4.92
CA LEU A 190 2.33 12.48 6.19
C LEU A 190 2.39 10.95 6.30
N SER A 191 2.82 10.46 7.45
CA SER A 191 2.68 9.08 7.88
C SER A 191 1.79 9.07 9.13
N VAL A 192 0.62 8.46 9.02
CA VAL A 192 -0.38 8.39 10.08
C VAL A 192 -0.51 6.96 10.55
N ASP A 193 -0.06 6.67 11.77
CA ASP A 193 -0.21 5.36 12.41
C ASP A 193 -1.47 5.37 13.31
N PHE A 194 -2.41 4.47 13.03
CA PHE A 194 -3.69 4.30 13.74
C PHE A 194 -3.60 3.32 14.90
#